data_AF-A0A0M9A3M5-F1
#
_entry.id   AF-A0A0M9A3M5-F1
#
_cell.length_a   1.000
_cell.length_b   1.000
_cell.length_c   1.000
_cell.angle_alpha   90.00
_cell.angle_beta   90.00
_cell.angle_gamma   90.00
#
_symmetry.space_group_name_H-M   'P 1'
#
loop_
_entity.id
_entity.type
_entity.pdbx_description
1 polymer ?
#
loop_
_entity_poly.entity_id
_entity_poly.type
_entity_poly.pdbx_seq_one_letter_code
_entity_poly.pdbx_strand_id
1 'polypeptide(L)'
;MNRATVEERFLKITKRFGKLSGVWPEQNKFVKFLLWAMVDITMASSMILQTARVIHIGTLDVVIEQSSLIGAAILMMVKHGNYVLNATKLESLLNDMSEDWATNRMKEELEIMTTYANRGSFLAKFYFANAGVLTLIFLQMPWSPRLIHMLKHQNTSPPLIYSIPGYYFVEDDREYYYYIQLYLSLCIYVVLVVFISCDTLYMVLVQHGCGLLTVAGYRFKNAVKKNSFSAKCTETNAKEIHESVWYSIHGHQRAIMSVLLRDSISCHPN
;
A
#
# COMPACT_ATOMS: atom_id res chain seq x y z
N MET A 1 -23.78 9.27 3.86
CA MET A 1 -22.67 9.88 4.62
C MET A 1 -21.82 10.68 3.64
N ASN A 2 -21.36 11.90 3.97
CA ASN A 2 -20.59 12.70 3.01
C ASN A 2 -19.12 12.21 2.89
N ARG A 3 -18.44 12.59 1.80
CA ARG A 3 -17.05 12.19 1.50
C ARG A 3 -16.09 12.49 2.64
N ALA A 4 -16.16 13.69 3.21
CA ALA A 4 -15.27 14.12 4.30
C ALA A 4 -15.39 13.21 5.54
N THR A 5 -16.61 12.83 5.91
CA THR A 5 -16.85 11.92 7.04
C THR A 5 -16.31 10.51 6.77
N VAL A 6 -16.46 9.99 5.55
CA VAL A 6 -15.89 8.68 5.17
C VAL A 6 -14.36 8.71 5.28
N GLU A 7 -13.76 9.77 4.74
CA GLU A 7 -12.31 9.94 4.74
C GLU A 7 -11.74 10.09 6.15
N GLU A 8 -12.38 10.90 6.99
CA GLU A 8 -11.95 11.12 8.37
C GLU A 8 -12.14 9.86 9.24
N ARG A 9 -13.24 9.13 9.03
CA ARG A 9 -13.58 7.97 9.87
C ARG A 9 -12.80 6.72 9.49
N PHE A 10 -12.67 6.43 8.19
CA PHE A 10 -12.12 5.15 7.73
C PHE A 10 -10.74 5.27 7.07
N LEU A 11 -10.48 6.38 6.36
CA LEU A 11 -9.27 6.55 5.51
C LEU A 11 -8.19 7.44 6.13
N LYS A 12 -8.31 7.86 7.39
CA LYS A 12 -7.41 8.86 7.99
C LYS A 12 -5.92 8.55 7.83
N ILE A 13 -5.50 7.30 8.06
CA ILE A 13 -4.10 6.86 7.91
C ILE A 13 -3.73 6.82 6.43
N THR A 14 -4.52 6.13 5.62
CA THR A 14 -4.33 6.00 4.17
C THR A 14 -4.20 7.36 3.48
N LYS A 15 -5.06 8.33 3.81
CA LYS A 15 -5.03 9.69 3.27
C LYS A 15 -3.75 10.43 3.66
N ARG A 16 -3.29 10.29 4.91
CA ARG A 16 -2.05 10.93 5.37
C ARG A 16 -0.83 10.38 4.62
N PHE A 17 -0.67 9.06 4.58
CA PHE A 17 0.47 8.42 3.90
C PHE A 17 0.37 8.55 2.38
N GLY A 18 -0.83 8.48 1.81
CA GLY A 18 -1.08 8.76 0.39
C GLY A 18 -0.66 10.17 -0.02
N LYS A 19 -0.87 11.17 0.85
CA LYS A 19 -0.38 12.52 0.60
C LYS A 19 1.14 12.62 0.71
N LEU A 20 1.76 11.94 1.67
CA LEU A 20 3.21 11.93 1.84
C LEU A 20 3.93 11.22 0.69
N SER A 21 3.33 10.17 0.11
CA SER A 21 3.88 9.44 -1.04
C SER A 21 3.56 10.09 -2.40
N GLY A 22 2.72 11.13 -2.42
CA GLY A 22 2.24 11.75 -3.66
C GLY A 22 1.25 10.90 -4.46
N VAL A 23 0.75 9.79 -3.88
CA VAL A 23 -0.24 8.90 -4.52
C VAL A 23 -1.65 9.47 -4.44
N TRP A 24 -1.95 10.29 -3.43
CA TRP A 24 -3.30 10.83 -3.23
C TRP A 24 -3.71 11.76 -4.40
N PRO A 25 -4.96 11.65 -4.92
CA PRO A 25 -5.36 12.41 -6.10
C PRO A 25 -5.46 13.92 -5.85
N GLU A 26 -6.02 14.33 -4.70
CA GLU A 26 -6.27 15.73 -4.34
C GLU A 26 -5.01 16.46 -3.82
N GLN A 27 -3.99 16.57 -4.68
CA GLN A 27 -2.75 17.29 -4.38
C GLN A 27 -2.31 18.16 -5.56
N ASN A 28 -1.54 19.20 -5.28
CA ASN A 28 -0.94 20.04 -6.31
C ASN A 28 -0.04 19.18 -7.23
N LYS A 29 -0.24 19.27 -8.55
CA LYS A 29 0.53 18.53 -9.56
C LYS A 29 2.04 18.69 -9.39
N PHE A 30 2.52 19.89 -9.06
CA PHE A 30 3.93 20.15 -8.82
C PHE A 30 4.46 19.38 -7.59
N VAL A 31 3.69 19.37 -6.50
CA VAL A 31 4.06 18.64 -5.28
C VAL A 31 4.08 17.13 -5.54
N LYS A 32 3.11 16.59 -6.29
CA LYS A 32 3.10 15.17 -6.68
C LYS A 32 4.35 14.81 -7.47
N PHE A 33 4.65 15.60 -8.51
CA PHE A 33 5.85 15.39 -9.33
C PHE A 33 7.13 15.41 -8.48
N LEU A 34 7.25 16.37 -7.57
CA LEU A 34 8.40 16.46 -6.68
C LEU A 34 8.52 15.23 -5.77
N LEU A 35 7.40 14.77 -5.18
CA LEU A 35 7.39 13.57 -4.32
C LEU A 35 7.75 12.30 -5.11
N TRP A 36 7.23 12.14 -6.32
CA TRP A 36 7.56 11.02 -7.20
C TRP A 36 9.04 11.03 -7.55
N ALA A 37 9.58 12.19 -7.97
CA ALA A 37 11.01 12.33 -8.24
C ALA A 37 11.87 12.00 -7.01
N MET A 38 11.48 12.44 -5.81
CA MET A 38 12.21 12.10 -4.57
C MET A 38 12.21 10.60 -4.30
N VAL A 39 11.07 9.92 -4.47
CA VAL A 39 10.95 8.46 -4.30
C VAL A 39 11.84 7.75 -5.33
N ASP A 40 11.71 8.09 -6.62
CA ASP A 40 12.45 7.43 -7.69
C ASP A 40 13.96 7.64 -7.58
N ILE A 41 14.42 8.86 -7.25
CA ILE A 41 15.84 9.16 -7.03
C ILE A 41 16.39 8.31 -5.89
N THR A 42 15.68 8.27 -4.76
CA THR A 42 16.10 7.54 -3.56
C THR A 42 16.15 6.02 -3.81
N MET A 43 15.18 5.51 -4.57
CA MET A 43 15.14 4.10 -4.97
C MET A 43 16.30 3.76 -5.92
N ALA A 44 16.50 4.56 -6.97
CA ALA A 44 17.57 4.36 -7.94
C ALA A 44 18.96 4.42 -7.28
N SER A 45 19.20 5.43 -6.42
CA SER A 45 20.46 5.54 -5.69
C SER A 45 20.68 4.35 -4.76
N SER A 46 19.65 3.86 -4.05
CA SER A 46 19.76 2.67 -3.22
C SER A 46 20.07 1.39 -4.02
N MET A 47 19.51 1.24 -5.22
CA MET A 47 19.78 0.09 -6.10
C MET A 47 21.20 0.10 -6.62
N ILE A 48 21.70 1.27 -7.05
CA ILE A 48 23.09 1.43 -7.52
C ILE A 48 24.08 0.96 -6.43
N LEU A 49 23.87 1.38 -5.18
CA LEU A 49 24.74 1.02 -4.06
C LEU A 49 24.73 -0.49 -3.75
N GLN A 50 23.57 -1.13 -3.88
CA GLN A 50 23.41 -2.58 -3.68
C GLN A 50 24.05 -3.38 -4.81
N THR A 51 23.78 -3.00 -6.07
CA THR A 51 24.37 -3.65 -7.24
C THR A 51 25.89 -3.48 -7.26
N ALA A 52 26.40 -2.30 -6.92
CA ALA A 52 27.84 -2.06 -6.80
C ALA A 52 28.50 -3.00 -5.77
N ARG A 53 27.85 -3.24 -4.63
CA ARG A 53 28.33 -4.20 -3.62
C ARG A 53 28.39 -5.62 -4.15
N VAL A 54 27.36 -6.04 -4.90
CA VAL A 54 27.32 -7.37 -5.52
C VAL A 54 28.48 -7.53 -6.51
N ILE A 55 28.73 -6.52 -7.34
CA ILE A 55 29.83 -6.53 -8.33
C ILE A 55 31.20 -6.55 -7.63
N HIS A 56 31.39 -5.75 -6.58
CA HIS A 56 32.69 -5.57 -5.96
C HIS A 56 33.09 -6.74 -5.03
N ILE A 57 32.14 -7.37 -4.34
CA ILE A 57 32.43 -8.50 -3.43
C ILE A 57 32.25 -9.85 -4.13
N GLY A 58 31.21 -9.99 -4.97
CA GLY A 58 31.02 -11.15 -5.85
C GLY A 58 30.79 -12.51 -5.18
N THR A 59 30.60 -12.59 -3.86
CA THR A 59 30.37 -13.87 -3.16
C THR A 59 28.90 -14.30 -3.21
N LEU A 60 28.65 -15.62 -3.25
CA LEU A 60 27.29 -16.17 -3.28
C LEU A 60 26.43 -15.71 -2.11
N ASP A 61 27.00 -15.64 -0.90
CA ASP A 61 26.29 -15.18 0.29
C ASP A 61 25.82 -13.72 0.13
N VAL A 62 26.67 -12.84 -0.41
CA VAL A 62 26.31 -11.43 -0.65
C VAL A 62 25.28 -11.32 -1.77
N VAL A 63 25.39 -12.12 -2.83
CA VAL A 63 24.38 -12.16 -3.91
C VAL A 63 23.02 -12.55 -3.34
N ILE A 64 22.95 -13.59 -2.52
CA ILE A 64 21.71 -14.07 -1.92
C ILE A 64 21.13 -12.99 -0.99
N GLU A 65 21.94 -12.42 -0.10
CA GLU A 65 21.52 -11.35 0.81
C GLU A 65 20.94 -10.15 0.03
N GLN A 66 21.68 -9.64 -0.95
CA GLN A 66 21.31 -8.44 -1.73
C GLN A 66 20.17 -8.69 -2.69
N SER A 67 20.00 -9.91 -3.21
CA SER A 67 18.91 -10.25 -4.12
C SER A 67 17.53 -10.00 -3.51
N SER A 68 17.38 -10.25 -2.21
CA SER A 68 16.14 -10.00 -1.48
C SER A 68 15.78 -8.51 -1.41
N LEU A 69 16.79 -7.66 -1.18
CA LEU A 69 16.64 -6.21 -1.08
C LEU A 69 16.39 -5.56 -2.46
N ILE A 70 17.13 -6.01 -3.49
CA ILE A 70 16.92 -5.59 -4.88
C ILE A 70 15.51 -5.99 -5.35
N GLY A 71 15.08 -7.21 -5.03
CA GLY A 71 13.74 -7.69 -5.35
C GLY A 71 12.64 -6.84 -4.69
N ALA A 72 12.82 -6.49 -3.42
CA ALA A 72 11.92 -5.58 -2.71
C ALA A 72 11.89 -4.17 -3.35
N ALA A 73 13.04 -3.67 -3.79
CA ALA A 73 13.13 -2.38 -4.47
C ALA A 73 12.40 -2.37 -5.82
N ILE A 74 12.56 -3.42 -6.62
CA ILE A 74 11.85 -3.58 -7.90
C ILE A 74 10.34 -3.66 -7.67
N LEU A 75 9.89 -4.47 -6.72
CA LEU A 75 8.47 -4.58 -6.37
C LEU A 75 7.89 -3.21 -5.99
N MET A 76 8.67 -2.41 -5.28
CA MET A 76 8.26 -1.07 -4.87
C MET A 76 8.16 -0.09 -6.02
N MET A 77 9.13 -0.07 -6.93
CA MET A 77 9.05 0.76 -8.14
C MET A 77 7.84 0.37 -8.99
N VAL A 78 7.60 -0.92 -9.18
CA VAL A 78 6.42 -1.41 -9.93
C VAL A 78 5.13 -0.99 -9.24
N LYS A 79 5.01 -1.19 -7.92
CA LYS A 79 3.82 -0.76 -7.15
C LYS A 79 3.61 0.75 -7.24
N HIS A 80 4.64 1.53 -6.96
CA HIS A 80 4.54 3.00 -6.96
C HIS A 80 4.22 3.53 -8.36
N GLY A 81 4.97 3.08 -9.37
CA GLY A 81 4.73 3.43 -10.77
C GLY A 81 3.31 3.08 -11.24
N ASN A 82 2.77 1.93 -10.84
CA ASN A 82 1.39 1.57 -11.13
C ASN A 82 0.38 2.58 -10.56
N TYR A 83 0.58 3.06 -9.34
CA TYR A 83 -0.28 4.09 -8.74
C TYR A 83 -0.13 5.44 -9.39
N VAL A 84 1.09 5.80 -9.83
CA VAL A 84 1.37 7.03 -10.56
C VAL A 84 0.69 7.03 -11.93
N LEU A 85 0.88 5.96 -12.71
CA LEU A 85 0.32 5.82 -14.06
C LEU A 85 -1.21 5.71 -14.03
N ASN A 86 -1.77 5.02 -13.03
CA ASN A 86 -3.21 4.84 -12.87
C ASN A 86 -3.85 5.86 -11.90
N ALA A 87 -3.23 7.03 -11.70
CA ALA A 87 -3.71 8.03 -10.75
C ALA A 87 -5.17 8.48 -11.02
N THR A 88 -5.56 8.60 -12.30
CA THR A 88 -6.94 8.94 -12.71
C THR A 88 -7.94 7.85 -12.34
N LYS A 89 -7.55 6.59 -12.52
CA LYS A 89 -8.36 5.43 -12.14
C LYS A 89 -8.51 5.34 -10.63
N LEU A 90 -7.44 5.59 -9.88
CA LEU A 90 -7.49 5.67 -8.42
C LEU A 90 -8.46 6.77 -7.96
N GLU A 91 -8.39 7.95 -8.57
CA GLU A 91 -9.30 9.06 -8.26
C GLU A 91 -10.75 8.68 -8.50
N SER A 92 -11.06 8.07 -9.64
CA SER A 92 -12.39 7.54 -9.94
C SER A 92 -12.84 6.51 -8.90
N LEU A 93 -11.99 5.55 -8.50
CA LEU A 93 -12.34 4.56 -7.48
C LEU A 93 -12.68 5.20 -6.12
N LEU A 94 -11.96 6.25 -5.72
CA LEU A 94 -12.21 6.97 -4.47
C LEU A 94 -13.49 7.83 -4.55
N ASN A 95 -13.78 8.41 -5.71
CA ASN A 95 -15.00 9.16 -5.96
C ASN A 95 -16.22 8.22 -5.94
N ASP A 96 -16.17 7.11 -6.68
CA ASP A 96 -17.23 6.08 -6.69
C ASP A 96 -17.52 5.56 -5.28
N MET A 97 -16.48 5.26 -4.52
CA MET A 97 -16.64 4.84 -3.12
C MET A 97 -17.37 5.91 -2.31
N SER A 98 -17.03 7.18 -2.50
CA SER A 98 -17.70 8.29 -1.80
C SER A 98 -19.16 8.43 -2.20
N GLU A 99 -19.49 8.22 -3.47
CA GLU A 99 -20.86 8.20 -4.00
C GLU A 99 -21.67 7.01 -3.46
N ASP A 100 -21.06 5.84 -3.36
CA ASP A 100 -21.66 4.65 -2.76
C ASP A 100 -22.10 4.89 -1.30
N TRP A 101 -21.30 5.66 -0.56
CA TRP A 101 -21.59 6.09 0.82
C TRP A 101 -22.63 7.22 0.89
N ALA A 102 -22.74 8.04 -0.15
CA ALA A 102 -23.75 9.09 -0.26
C ALA A 102 -25.13 8.54 -0.65
N THR A 103 -25.17 7.42 -1.36
CA THR A 103 -26.39 6.74 -1.79
C THR A 103 -27.30 6.44 -0.59
N ASN A 104 -28.59 6.74 -0.72
CA ASN A 104 -29.58 6.45 0.30
C ASN A 104 -29.82 4.93 0.39
N ARG A 105 -29.36 4.30 1.47
CA ARG A 105 -29.44 2.85 1.70
C ARG A 105 -30.25 2.56 2.96
N MET A 106 -30.83 1.36 3.01
CA MET A 106 -31.49 0.89 4.23
C MET A 106 -30.50 0.79 5.39
N LYS A 107 -31.00 0.89 6.63
CA LYS A 107 -30.15 0.91 7.83
C LYS A 107 -29.30 -0.37 7.94
N GLU A 108 -29.87 -1.51 7.58
CA GLU A 108 -29.23 -2.83 7.60
C GLU A 108 -28.08 -2.89 6.58
N GLU A 109 -28.25 -2.30 5.40
CA GLU A 109 -27.21 -2.25 4.37
C GLU A 109 -26.05 -1.34 4.79
N LEU A 110 -26.38 -0.20 5.42
CA LEU A 110 -25.39 0.73 5.95
C LEU A 110 -24.59 0.10 7.09
N GLU A 111 -25.23 -0.73 7.93
CA GLU A 111 -24.57 -1.47 9.00
C GLU A 111 -23.58 -2.51 8.45
N ILE A 112 -23.97 -3.23 7.39
CA ILE A 112 -23.06 -4.14 6.67
C ILE A 112 -21.86 -3.36 6.12
N MET A 113 -22.09 -2.29 5.35
CA MET A 113 -20.99 -1.47 4.80
C MET A 113 -20.07 -0.91 5.88
N THR A 114 -20.64 -0.44 6.99
CA THR A 114 -19.89 0.11 8.14
C THR A 114 -19.04 -0.97 8.81
N THR A 115 -19.54 -2.19 8.93
CA THR A 115 -18.79 -3.33 9.46
C THR A 115 -17.58 -3.63 8.58
N TYR A 116 -17.76 -3.65 7.26
CA TYR A 116 -16.64 -3.85 6.34
C TYR A 116 -15.65 -2.68 6.41
N ALA A 117 -16.09 -1.43 6.35
CA ALA A 117 -15.21 -0.26 6.45
C ALA A 117 -14.42 -0.20 7.77
N ASN A 118 -15.04 -0.55 8.90
CA ASN A 118 -14.36 -0.67 10.19
C ASN A 118 -13.26 -1.73 10.15
N ARG A 119 -13.55 -2.91 9.58
CA ARG A 119 -12.54 -3.96 9.38
C ARG A 119 -11.39 -3.47 8.50
N GLY A 120 -11.66 -2.75 7.42
CA GLY A 120 -10.62 -2.19 6.54
C GLY A 120 -9.74 -1.16 7.25
N SER A 121 -10.37 -0.25 8.01
CA SER A 121 -9.65 0.72 8.83
C SER A 121 -8.82 0.05 9.94
N PHE A 122 -9.33 -1.03 10.54
CA PHE A 122 -8.60 -1.83 11.52
C PHE A 122 -7.39 -2.51 10.90
N LEU A 123 -7.54 -3.17 9.74
CA LEU A 123 -6.43 -3.78 9.00
C LEU A 123 -5.37 -2.75 8.62
N ALA A 124 -5.77 -1.57 8.14
CA ALA A 124 -4.85 -0.50 7.83
C ALA A 124 -4.07 0.01 9.06
N LYS A 125 -4.73 0.17 10.21
CA LYS A 125 -4.09 0.53 11.48
C LYS A 125 -3.12 -0.54 11.97
N PHE A 126 -3.55 -1.80 11.89
CA PHE A 126 -2.74 -2.94 12.28
C PHE A 126 -1.48 -3.06 11.42
N TYR A 127 -1.64 -2.95 10.09
CA TYR A 127 -0.53 -2.93 9.14
C TYR A 127 0.43 -1.78 9.41
N PHE A 128 -0.09 -0.55 9.63
CA PHE A 128 0.73 0.61 9.98
C PHE A 128 1.56 0.37 11.25
N ALA A 129 0.94 -0.13 12.32
CA ALA A 129 1.63 -0.41 13.56
C ALA A 129 2.71 -1.49 13.38
N ASN A 130 2.38 -2.58 12.66
CA ASN A 130 3.31 -3.67 12.40
C ASN A 130 4.50 -3.20 11.55
N ALA A 131 4.26 -2.50 10.45
CA ALA A 131 5.30 -1.94 9.59
C ALA A 131 6.20 -0.94 10.33
N GLY A 132 5.62 -0.12 11.21
CA GLY A 132 6.36 0.79 12.07
C GLY A 132 7.28 0.06 13.05
N VAL A 133 6.79 -0.97 13.74
CA VAL A 133 7.59 -1.78 14.67
C VAL A 133 8.73 -2.49 13.94
N LEU A 134 8.45 -3.13 12.80
CA LEU A 134 9.47 -3.79 11.99
C LEU A 134 10.56 -2.82 11.53
N THR A 135 10.15 -1.62 11.10
CA THR A 135 11.09 -0.58 10.68
C THR A 135 11.97 -0.10 11.84
N LEU A 136 11.40 0.09 13.03
CA LEU A 136 12.17 0.48 14.22
C LEU A 136 13.19 -0.59 14.60
N ILE A 137 12.82 -1.88 14.57
CA ILE A 137 13.74 -2.99 14.83
C ILE A 137 14.89 -2.98 13.80
N PHE A 138 14.56 -2.79 12.53
CA PHE A 138 15.55 -2.75 11.45
C PHE A 138 16.51 -1.56 11.55
N LEU A 139 15.98 -0.38 11.89
CA LEU A 139 16.81 0.82 12.13
C LEU A 139 17.71 0.65 13.35
N GLN A 140 17.26 -0.07 14.39
CA GLN A 140 18.02 -0.30 15.63
C GLN A 140 19.17 -1.32 15.46
N MET A 141 19.13 -2.14 14.41
CA MET A 141 20.11 -3.20 14.13
C MET A 141 21.57 -2.72 14.16
N PRO A 142 21.97 -1.65 13.43
CA PRO A 142 23.35 -1.14 13.47
C PRO A 142 23.74 -0.42 14.77
N TRP A 143 22.77 0.15 15.51
CA TRP A 143 23.05 0.89 16.75
C TRP A 143 23.29 -0.02 17.95
N SER A 144 22.63 -1.17 17.99
CA SER A 144 22.73 -2.15 19.07
C SER A 144 24.18 -2.62 19.36
N PRO A 145 24.96 -3.11 18.37
CA PRO A 145 26.34 -3.55 18.59
C PRO A 145 27.26 -2.39 18.97
N ARG A 146 26.99 -1.17 18.49
CA ARG A 146 27.76 0.03 18.85
C ARG A 146 27.50 0.48 20.29
N LEU A 147 26.24 0.43 20.74
CA LEU A 147 25.89 0.73 22.13
C LEU A 147 26.57 -0.27 23.09
N ILE A 148 26.55 -1.57 22.74
CA ILE A 148 27.23 -2.61 23.52
C ILE A 148 28.73 -2.33 23.59
N HIS A 149 29.37 -1.99 22.46
CA HIS A 149 30.78 -1.66 22.40
C HIS A 149 31.16 -0.46 23.30
N MET A 150 30.36 0.62 23.25
CA MET A 150 30.52 1.78 24.12
C MET A 150 30.40 1.44 25.61
N LEU A 151 29.40 0.64 25.99
CA LEU A 151 29.19 0.24 27.39
C LEU A 151 30.34 -0.63 27.91
N LYS A 152 30.86 -1.53 27.07
CA LYS A 152 31.92 -2.47 27.45
C LYS A 152 33.33 -1.85 27.47
N HIS A 153 33.47 -0.55 27.16
CA HIS A 153 34.76 0.17 27.10
C HIS A 153 35.84 -0.62 26.34
N GLN A 154 35.49 -1.20 25.20
CA GLN A 154 36.44 -1.97 24.41
C GLN A 154 37.48 -1.04 23.76
N ASN A 155 38.77 -1.35 23.94
CA ASN A 155 39.89 -0.62 23.33
C ASN A 155 40.01 -0.85 21.81
N THR A 156 39.09 -1.58 21.20
CA THR A 156 39.04 -1.81 19.75
C THR A 156 38.12 -0.81 19.07
N SER A 157 38.30 -0.64 17.77
CA SER A 157 37.39 0.17 16.96
C SER A 157 35.94 -0.35 17.00
N PRO A 158 34.92 0.52 17.06
CA PRO A 158 33.51 0.09 17.01
C PRO A 158 33.18 -0.65 15.71
N PRO A 159 32.22 -1.60 15.73
CA PRO A 159 31.77 -2.30 14.54
C PRO A 159 31.08 -1.34 13.55
N LEU A 160 31.35 -1.54 12.25
CA LEU A 160 30.69 -0.84 11.16
C LEU A 160 29.63 -1.76 10.57
N ILE A 161 28.41 -1.61 11.07
CA ILE A 161 27.23 -2.31 10.56
C ILE A 161 26.29 -1.23 10.03
N TYR A 162 25.79 -1.43 8.82
CA TYR A 162 24.85 -0.53 8.14
C TYR A 162 23.48 -1.19 8.09
N SER A 163 22.41 -0.39 8.16
CA SER A 163 21.04 -0.93 8.00
C SER A 163 20.82 -1.60 6.65
N ILE A 164 21.36 -1.01 5.58
CA ILE A 164 21.37 -1.61 4.25
C ILE A 164 22.85 -1.84 3.90
N PRO A 165 23.26 -3.09 3.68
CA PRO A 165 24.62 -3.35 3.25
C PRO A 165 24.78 -2.87 1.80
N GLY A 166 25.71 -1.93 1.54
CA GLY A 166 25.96 -1.36 0.21
C GLY A 166 27.43 -1.02 0.01
N TYR A 167 27.81 -0.64 -1.22
CA TYR A 167 29.13 -0.09 -1.54
C TYR A 167 29.00 1.41 -1.75
N TYR A 168 29.58 2.21 -0.85
CA TYR A 168 29.28 3.64 -0.70
C TYR A 168 30.26 4.58 -1.42
N PHE A 169 31.26 4.05 -2.14
CA PHE A 169 32.23 4.83 -2.91
C PHE A 169 32.95 5.93 -2.09
N VAL A 170 33.22 5.68 -0.81
CA VAL A 170 33.96 6.60 0.09
C VAL A 170 35.36 6.07 0.39
N GLU A 171 36.29 6.98 0.65
CA GLU A 171 37.69 6.64 0.97
C GLU A 171 37.84 6.04 2.38
N ASP A 172 37.10 6.57 3.37
CA ASP A 172 37.03 6.03 4.73
C ASP A 172 35.58 5.87 5.21
N ASP A 173 35.16 4.60 5.32
CA ASP A 173 33.83 4.22 5.82
C ASP A 173 33.54 4.72 7.25
N ARG A 174 34.57 4.97 8.08
CA ARG A 174 34.41 5.42 9.48
C ARG A 174 34.04 6.89 9.57
N GLU A 175 34.67 7.73 8.77
CA GLU A 175 34.43 9.17 8.77
C GLU A 175 32.99 9.47 8.32
N TYR A 176 32.53 8.78 7.27
CA TYR A 176 31.22 9.00 6.67
C TYR A 176 30.11 8.13 7.27
N TYR A 177 30.42 7.28 8.27
CA TYR A 177 29.49 6.30 8.83
C TYR A 177 28.13 6.91 9.21
N TYR A 178 28.11 8.00 9.96
CA TYR A 178 26.87 8.62 10.45
C TYR A 178 26.05 9.27 9.32
N TYR A 179 26.73 9.86 8.33
CA TYR A 179 26.07 10.43 7.16
C TYR A 179 25.43 9.34 6.30
N ILE A 180 26.16 8.25 6.06
CA ILE A 180 25.66 7.07 5.34
C ILE A 180 24.46 6.50 6.10
N GLN A 181 24.58 6.29 7.41
CA GLN A 181 23.51 5.73 8.23
C GLN A 181 22.25 6.61 8.26
N LEU A 182 22.41 7.94 8.26
CA LEU A 182 21.30 8.89 8.14
C LEU A 182 20.60 8.77 6.78
N TYR A 183 21.38 8.74 5.69
CA TYR A 183 20.85 8.54 4.33
C TYR A 183 20.09 7.21 4.21
N LEU A 184 20.62 6.11 4.74
CA LEU A 184 19.93 4.82 4.74
C LEU A 184 18.64 4.85 5.54
N SER A 185 18.64 5.55 6.69
CA SER A 185 17.44 5.73 7.49
C SER A 185 16.35 6.49 6.73
N LEU A 186 16.75 7.50 5.94
CA LEU A 186 15.84 8.22 5.04
C LEU A 186 15.29 7.30 3.94
N CYS A 187 16.13 6.49 3.29
CA CYS A 187 15.68 5.51 2.29
C CYS A 187 14.62 4.56 2.87
N ILE A 188 14.89 4.00 4.05
CA ILE A 188 13.96 3.09 4.74
C ILE A 188 12.63 3.81 5.07
N TYR A 189 12.71 5.06 5.51
CA TYR A 189 11.51 5.86 5.80
C TYR A 189 10.67 6.13 4.54
N VAL A 190 11.31 6.48 3.42
CA VAL A 190 10.63 6.67 2.13
C VAL A 190 9.92 5.39 1.69
N VAL A 191 10.62 4.25 1.75
CA VAL A 191 10.05 2.93 1.44
C VAL A 191 8.84 2.63 2.33
N LEU A 192 8.95 2.86 3.64
CA LEU A 192 7.86 2.66 4.60
C LEU A 192 6.63 3.51 4.24
N VAL A 193 6.82 4.80 3.91
CA VAL A 193 5.73 5.71 3.54
C VAL A 193 4.99 5.21 2.29
N VAL A 194 5.72 4.77 1.26
CA VAL A 194 5.14 4.27 0.02
C VAL A 194 4.39 2.94 0.26
N PHE A 195 4.96 2.02 1.05
CA PHE A 195 4.30 0.74 1.38
C PHE A 195 2.99 0.97 2.14
N ILE A 196 3.02 1.76 3.22
CA ILE A 196 1.81 2.08 3.99
C ILE A 196 0.77 2.74 3.10
N SER A 197 1.18 3.70 2.27
CA SER A 197 0.28 4.37 1.32
C SER A 197 -0.42 3.37 0.40
N CYS A 198 0.35 2.57 -0.35
CA CYS A 198 -0.15 1.67 -1.38
C CYS A 198 -0.97 0.51 -0.79
N ASP A 199 -0.47 -0.13 0.26
CA ASP A 199 -1.09 -1.33 0.81
C ASP A 199 -2.35 -1.00 1.62
N THR A 200 -2.36 0.08 2.41
CA THR A 200 -3.57 0.46 3.15
C THR A 200 -4.68 0.95 2.23
N LEU A 201 -4.33 1.64 1.13
CA LEU A 201 -5.27 2.06 0.10
C LEU A 201 -5.92 0.86 -0.57
N TYR A 202 -5.11 -0.12 -0.96
CA TYR A 202 -5.59 -1.38 -1.50
C TYR A 202 -6.52 -2.11 -0.52
N MET A 203 -6.13 -2.25 0.75
CA MET A 203 -6.96 -2.91 1.78
C MET A 203 -8.34 -2.26 1.91
N VAL A 204 -8.42 -0.92 1.93
CA VAL A 204 -9.71 -0.24 2.09
C VAL A 204 -10.58 -0.39 0.84
N LEU A 205 -9.99 -0.29 -0.36
CA LEU A 205 -10.73 -0.48 -1.61
C LEU A 205 -11.30 -1.90 -1.75
N VAL A 206 -10.49 -2.92 -1.44
CA VAL A 206 -10.94 -4.33 -1.42
C VAL A 206 -12.08 -4.51 -0.44
N GLN A 207 -11.92 -3.98 0.77
CA GLN A 207 -12.91 -4.14 1.81
C GLN A 207 -14.22 -3.39 1.52
N HIS A 208 -14.15 -2.22 0.86
CA HIS A 208 -15.33 -1.53 0.33
C HIS A 208 -16.06 -2.39 -0.70
N GLY A 209 -15.32 -2.97 -1.66
CA GLY A 209 -15.86 -3.91 -2.64
C GLY A 209 -16.55 -5.13 -2.02
N CYS A 210 -15.92 -5.75 -1.01
CA CYS A 210 -16.54 -6.84 -0.24
C CYS A 210 -17.81 -6.42 0.49
N GLY A 211 -17.85 -5.19 1.02
CA GLY A 211 -19.03 -4.61 1.65
C GLY A 211 -20.19 -4.47 0.66
N LEU A 212 -19.93 -3.92 -0.53
CA LEU A 212 -20.93 -3.80 -1.61
C LEU A 212 -21.47 -5.16 -2.06
N LEU A 213 -20.58 -6.13 -2.24
CA LEU A 213 -20.98 -7.49 -2.62
C LEU A 213 -21.88 -8.14 -1.56
N THR A 214 -21.55 -7.94 -0.27
CA THR A 214 -22.37 -8.47 0.82
C THR A 214 -23.75 -7.80 0.85
N VAL A 215 -23.83 -6.50 0.59
CA VAL A 215 -25.11 -5.78 0.45
C VAL A 215 -25.92 -6.32 -0.74
N ALA A 216 -25.29 -6.57 -1.89
CA ALA A 216 -25.96 -7.17 -3.04
C ALA A 216 -26.53 -8.55 -2.71
N GLY A 217 -25.76 -9.41 -2.03
CA GLY A 217 -26.23 -10.70 -1.55
C GLY A 217 -27.37 -10.61 -0.53
N TYR A 218 -27.34 -9.60 0.35
CA TYR A 218 -28.42 -9.32 1.30
C TYR A 218 -29.73 -8.94 0.58
N ARG A 219 -29.66 -8.03 -0.40
CA ARG A 219 -30.80 -7.66 -1.24
C ARG A 219 -31.38 -8.86 -1.98
N PHE A 220 -30.52 -9.68 -2.57
CA PHE A 220 -30.92 -10.90 -3.28
C PHE A 220 -31.68 -11.87 -2.36
N LYS A 221 -31.14 -12.16 -1.17
CA LYS A 221 -31.78 -13.07 -0.20
C LYS A 221 -33.15 -12.56 0.25
N ASN A 222 -33.28 -11.25 0.47
CA ASN A 222 -34.54 -10.64 0.85
C ASN A 222 -35.57 -10.65 -0.29
N ALA A 223 -35.15 -10.39 -1.52
CA ALA A 223 -36.01 -10.46 -2.70
C ALA A 223 -36.54 -11.89 -2.93
N VAL A 224 -35.66 -12.90 -2.85
CA VAL A 224 -36.06 -14.32 -2.95
C VAL A 224 -37.04 -14.70 -1.86
N LYS A 225 -36.79 -14.32 -0.60
CA LYS A 225 -37.70 -14.60 0.52
C LYS A 225 -39.07 -13.94 0.31
N LYS A 226 -39.11 -12.70 -0.19
CA LYS A 226 -40.35 -11.99 -0.51
C LYS A 226 -41.11 -12.66 -1.66
N ASN A 227 -40.42 -13.14 -2.69
CA ASN A 227 -41.01 -13.87 -3.83
C ASN A 227 -41.45 -15.29 -3.45
N SER A 228 -40.76 -16.00 -2.56
CA SER A 228 -41.25 -17.27 -2.02
C SER A 228 -42.56 -17.12 -1.23
N PHE A 229 -42.81 -15.91 -0.71
CA PHE A 229 -44.05 -15.56 -0.02
C PHE A 229 -45.11 -14.94 -0.95
N SER A 230 -44.75 -14.58 -2.19
CA SER A 230 -45.61 -13.92 -3.18
C SER A 230 -45.45 -14.62 -4.52
N ALA A 231 -46.39 -15.53 -4.84
CA ALA A 231 -46.37 -16.40 -6.02
C ALA A 231 -46.60 -15.67 -7.37
N LYS A 232 -45.99 -14.50 -7.61
CA LYS A 232 -46.07 -13.80 -8.89
C LYS A 232 -44.74 -13.13 -9.24
N CYS A 233 -43.94 -13.80 -10.09
CA CYS A 233 -42.79 -13.17 -10.75
C CYS A 233 -43.28 -12.02 -11.63
N THR A 234 -42.86 -10.79 -11.33
CA THR A 234 -43.06 -9.63 -12.20
C THR A 234 -41.74 -9.27 -12.90
N GLU A 235 -41.81 -8.73 -14.11
CA GLU A 235 -40.66 -8.28 -14.93
C GLU A 235 -39.70 -7.36 -14.17
N THR A 236 -40.22 -6.56 -13.23
CA THR A 236 -39.44 -5.66 -12.37
C THR A 236 -38.47 -6.44 -11.47
N ASN A 237 -38.90 -7.59 -10.94
CA ASN A 237 -38.05 -8.43 -10.11
C ASN A 237 -36.93 -9.09 -10.93
N ALA A 238 -37.21 -9.48 -12.18
CA ALA A 238 -36.19 -10.04 -13.07
C ALA A 238 -35.13 -8.99 -13.45
N LYS A 239 -35.54 -7.73 -13.66
CA LYS A 239 -34.62 -6.60 -13.87
C LYS A 239 -33.76 -6.29 -12.64
N GLU A 240 -34.34 -6.24 -11.44
CA GLU A 240 -33.58 -6.05 -10.20
C GLU A 240 -32.62 -7.22 -9.92
N ILE A 241 -33.04 -8.46 -10.23
CA ILE A 241 -32.17 -9.64 -10.11
C ILE A 241 -31.00 -9.54 -11.09
N HIS A 242 -31.27 -9.22 -12.35
CA HIS A 242 -30.23 -9.04 -13.37
C HIS A 242 -29.26 -7.91 -12.99
N GLU A 243 -29.76 -6.77 -12.51
CA GLU A 243 -28.90 -5.70 -11.99
C GLU A 243 -28.09 -6.13 -10.77
N SER A 244 -28.68 -6.83 -9.81
CA SER A 244 -27.95 -7.25 -8.60
C SER A 244 -26.85 -8.27 -8.88
N VAL A 245 -27.09 -9.19 -9.83
CA VAL A 245 -26.09 -10.14 -10.33
C VAL A 245 -25.03 -9.40 -11.14
N TRP A 246 -25.43 -8.45 -11.99
CA TRP A 246 -24.50 -7.59 -12.73
C TRP A 246 -23.62 -6.77 -11.77
N TYR A 247 -24.17 -6.16 -10.72
CA TYR A 247 -23.42 -5.44 -9.70
C TYR A 247 -22.50 -6.36 -8.89
N SER A 248 -22.90 -7.61 -8.61
CA SER A 248 -22.02 -8.59 -7.95
C SER A 248 -20.87 -9.02 -8.85
N ILE A 249 -21.15 -9.30 -10.13
CA ILE A 249 -20.13 -9.63 -11.13
C ILE A 249 -19.21 -8.44 -11.37
N HIS A 250 -19.75 -7.23 -11.44
CA HIS A 250 -19.00 -5.99 -11.65
C HIS A 250 -18.19 -5.60 -10.41
N GLY A 251 -18.72 -5.82 -9.20
CA GLY A 251 -18.01 -5.65 -7.94
C GLY A 251 -16.87 -6.65 -7.78
N HIS A 252 -17.10 -7.92 -8.13
CA HIS A 252 -16.04 -8.92 -8.26
C HIS A 252 -15.04 -8.55 -9.34
N GLN A 253 -15.47 -8.07 -10.51
CA GLN A 253 -14.58 -7.61 -11.58
C GLN A 253 -13.81 -6.35 -11.19
N ARG A 254 -14.35 -5.46 -10.35
CA ARG A 254 -13.63 -4.29 -9.81
C ARG A 254 -12.63 -4.68 -8.74
N ALA A 255 -13.00 -5.62 -7.85
CA ALA A 255 -12.09 -6.21 -6.88
C ALA A 255 -10.98 -6.99 -7.58
N ILE A 256 -11.33 -7.81 -8.57
CA ILE A 256 -10.39 -8.50 -9.45
C ILE A 256 -9.59 -7.48 -10.24
N MET A 257 -10.15 -6.41 -10.81
CA MET A 257 -9.40 -5.34 -11.50
C MET A 257 -8.42 -4.61 -10.56
N SER A 258 -8.75 -4.49 -9.26
CA SER A 258 -7.81 -4.00 -8.25
C SER A 258 -6.71 -5.01 -7.92
N VAL A 259 -6.98 -6.32 -8.05
CA VAL A 259 -5.98 -7.41 -8.02
C VAL A 259 -5.16 -7.48 -9.33
N LEU A 260 -5.78 -7.19 -10.48
CA LEU A 260 -5.22 -7.11 -11.83
C LEU A 260 -4.40 -5.83 -12.07
N LEU A 261 -4.15 -5.02 -11.04
CA LEU A 261 -2.94 -4.19 -10.98
C LEU A 261 -1.65 -5.04 -11.17
N ARG A 262 -1.75 -6.38 -11.09
CA ARG A 262 -0.73 -7.36 -11.49
C ARG A 262 -0.74 -7.75 -12.99
N ASP A 263 -1.88 -7.67 -13.70
CA ASP A 263 -2.04 -8.26 -15.04
C ASP A 263 -1.93 -7.26 -16.20
N SER A 264 -1.68 -5.97 -15.92
CA SER A 264 -1.17 -5.04 -16.95
C SER A 264 0.25 -5.40 -17.46
N ILE A 265 0.84 -6.49 -16.94
CA ILE A 265 2.14 -7.02 -17.35
C ILE A 265 2.04 -8.09 -18.47
N SER A 266 0.85 -8.55 -18.93
CA SER A 266 0.80 -9.63 -19.95
C SER A 266 0.08 -9.35 -21.27
N CYS A 267 -0.53 -8.19 -21.51
CA CYS A 267 -1.22 -7.96 -22.79
C CYS A 267 -0.88 -6.59 -23.38
N HIS A 268 0.33 -6.47 -23.93
CA HIS A 268 0.53 -5.69 -25.15
C HIS A 268 0.24 -6.59 -26.35
N PRO A 269 -0.81 -6.35 -27.16
CA PRO A 269 -0.85 -6.91 -28.49
C PRO A 269 -0.02 -6.01 -29.42
N ASN A 270 1.05 -6.57 -29.97
CA ASN A 270 1.48 -6.22 -31.33
C ASN A 270 0.51 -6.87 -32.31
#